data_AF-A0A7S1T9R7-F1
#
_entry.id   AF-A0A7S1T9R7-F1
#
_cell.length_a   1.000
_cell.length_b   1.000
_cell.length_c   1.000
_cell.angle_alpha   90.00
_cell.angle_beta   90.00
_cell.angle_gamma   90.00
#
_symmetry.space_group_name_H-M   'P 1'
#
loop_
_entity.id
_entity.type
_entity.pdbx_description
1 polymer ?
#
loop_
_entity_poly.entity_id
_entity_poly.type
_entity_poly.pdbx_seq_one_letter_code
_entity_poly.pdbx_strand_id
1 'polypeptide(L)'
;MTDTELPHLQTSSEVDIGSHWSPTQDGRHDILRSSIVDSIHRSHVVRDISPKRVYAANKESHATLPALFKQPKALEHLRPLKPNTRGGDDGTNRQPRLLQRLEHLLQEKLRMADTLSLPYNASASNPQAGASNIRLDAYRQAFEAFIHSFTTYRPLLLRIKSQYDAALDDALESAQENIHMRAELTVVEQRRLKSVEEARVNTNAELSEARRDLEQRLLEAEERAAAAEDRIRDAEAEAREARAEEERALQEYEELSERIKQLRRDIVGNSTWGKALAEKEAAHAAKMAKKLADEEAG
;
A
#
# COMPACT_ATOMS: atom_id res chain seq x y z
N MET A 1 -76.43 18.02 -6.00
CA MET A 1 -75.47 17.06 -6.58
C MET A 1 -74.13 17.77 -6.58
N THR A 2 -73.58 18.07 -5.40
CA THR A 2 -72.67 17.23 -4.60
C THR A 2 -71.54 16.71 -5.47
N ASP A 3 -70.41 17.43 -5.47
CA ASP A 3 -69.12 16.78 -5.39
C ASP A 3 -68.18 17.65 -4.55
N THR A 4 -67.69 16.99 -3.53
CA THR A 4 -66.94 17.49 -2.39
C THR A 4 -65.58 16.81 -2.52
N GLU A 5 -64.54 17.54 -2.90
CA GLU A 5 -63.17 17.01 -2.86
C GLU A 5 -62.31 17.84 -1.91
N LEU A 6 -62.00 17.21 -0.78
CA LEU A 6 -61.12 17.63 0.28
C LEU A 6 -59.65 17.47 -0.16
N PRO A 7 -58.75 18.40 0.19
CA PRO A 7 -57.32 18.18 0.04
C PRO A 7 -56.81 17.24 1.14
N HIS A 8 -56.23 16.13 0.70
CA HIS A 8 -55.56 15.14 1.53
C HIS A 8 -54.26 15.75 2.08
N LEU A 9 -54.27 16.14 3.35
CA LEU A 9 -53.07 16.40 4.13
C LEU A 9 -52.33 15.06 4.33
N GLN A 10 -51.19 14.89 3.65
CA GLN A 10 -50.19 13.89 4.02
C GLN A 10 -49.20 14.54 4.99
N THR A 11 -49.48 14.37 6.27
CA THR A 11 -48.52 14.54 7.36
C THR A 11 -47.81 13.21 7.64
N SER A 12 -46.62 13.34 8.23
CA SER A 12 -45.80 12.30 8.88
C SER A 12 -44.79 11.62 7.95
N SER A 13 -43.54 12.06 7.91
CA SER A 13 -42.50 11.86 8.94
C SER A 13 -42.06 10.39 9.04
N GLU A 14 -41.20 9.99 8.11
CA GLU A 14 -40.34 8.83 8.30
C GLU A 14 -38.92 9.26 7.89
N VAL A 15 -38.23 9.89 8.85
CA VAL A 15 -36.80 10.10 8.78
C VAL A 15 -36.18 8.75 9.10
N ASP A 16 -36.05 7.93 8.07
CA ASP A 16 -35.27 6.70 8.11
C ASP A 16 -33.79 7.09 8.22
N ILE A 17 -33.29 7.16 9.45
CA ILE A 17 -31.85 7.25 9.73
C ILE A 17 -31.26 5.87 9.43
N GLY A 18 -31.21 5.55 8.14
CA GLY A 18 -30.42 4.48 7.59
C GLY A 18 -28.96 4.76 7.93
N SER A 19 -28.53 4.26 9.09
CA SER A 19 -27.15 4.14 9.50
C SER A 19 -26.44 3.23 8.50
N HIS A 20 -26.05 3.81 7.36
CA HIS A 20 -25.22 3.17 6.37
C HIS A 20 -23.83 3.05 7.00
N TRP A 21 -23.62 1.95 7.72
CA TRP A 21 -22.29 1.46 8.04
C TRP A 21 -21.52 1.33 6.74
N SER A 22 -20.68 2.32 6.45
CA SER A 22 -19.64 2.21 5.44
C SER A 22 -18.56 1.32 6.04
N PRO A 23 -18.30 0.12 5.48
CA PRO A 23 -17.14 -0.66 5.89
C PRO A 23 -15.92 0.16 5.48
N THR A 24 -15.17 0.64 6.47
CA THR A 24 -13.87 1.25 6.30
C THR A 24 -13.02 0.37 5.38
N GLN A 25 -12.67 0.92 4.21
CA GLN A 25 -11.79 0.27 3.22
C GLN A 25 -10.35 0.08 3.71
N ASP A 26 -10.03 0.47 4.95
CA ASP A 26 -8.71 0.28 5.55
C ASP A 26 -8.37 -1.19 5.85
N GLY A 27 -9.36 -2.10 5.87
CA GLY A 27 -9.12 -3.53 6.12
C GLY A 27 -8.54 -4.33 4.95
N ARG A 28 -8.52 -3.78 3.71
CA ARG A 28 -8.09 -4.57 2.53
C ARG A 28 -6.57 -4.64 2.34
N HIS A 29 -5.81 -3.69 2.89
CA HIS A 29 -4.35 -3.69 2.78
C HIS A 29 -3.67 -4.60 3.82
N ASP A 30 -4.31 -4.83 4.96
CA ASP A 30 -3.76 -5.70 6.01
C ASP A 30 -3.93 -7.20 5.70
N ILE A 31 -5.00 -7.58 4.99
CA ILE A 31 -5.24 -8.96 4.57
C ILE A 31 -4.19 -9.42 3.53
N LEU A 32 -3.71 -8.52 2.67
CA LEU A 32 -2.69 -8.85 1.68
C LEU A 32 -1.28 -8.93 2.30
N ARG A 33 -1.00 -8.13 3.34
CA ARG A 33 0.30 -8.20 4.05
C ARG A 33 0.41 -9.44 4.93
N SER A 34 -0.66 -9.85 5.62
CA SER A 34 -0.67 -11.09 6.39
C SER A 34 -0.59 -12.34 5.50
N SER A 35 -1.27 -12.34 4.35
CA SER A 35 -1.25 -13.44 3.38
C SER A 35 0.15 -13.71 2.79
N ILE A 36 0.92 -12.66 2.47
CA ILE A 36 2.28 -12.82 1.92
C ILE A 36 3.25 -13.31 3.01
N VAL A 37 3.17 -12.75 4.22
CA VAL A 37 4.03 -13.16 5.33
C VAL A 37 3.73 -14.61 5.74
N ASP A 38 2.46 -15.00 5.79
CA ASP A 38 2.06 -16.39 6.09
C ASP A 38 2.43 -17.37 4.96
N SER A 39 2.38 -16.93 3.70
CA SER A 39 2.83 -17.74 2.56
C SER A 39 4.34 -17.99 2.58
N ILE A 40 5.14 -17.02 3.04
CA ILE A 40 6.59 -17.19 3.20
C ILE A 40 6.88 -18.16 4.36
N HIS A 41 6.14 -18.07 5.47
CA HIS A 41 6.31 -18.96 6.62
C HIS A 41 5.81 -20.39 6.39
N ARG A 42 4.84 -20.61 5.49
CA ARG A 42 4.36 -21.95 5.08
C ARG A 42 5.17 -22.58 3.95
N SER A 43 6.05 -21.84 3.29
CA SER A 43 6.98 -22.43 2.32
C SER A 43 8.03 -23.27 3.06
N HIS A 44 7.80 -24.57 3.11
CA HIS A 44 8.68 -25.59 3.72
C HIS A 44 10.07 -25.67 3.06
N VAL A 45 10.33 -24.88 2.02
CA VAL A 45 11.51 -24.95 1.15
C VAL A 45 12.72 -24.24 1.75
N VAL A 46 12.53 -23.23 2.62
CA VAL A 46 13.66 -22.42 3.14
C VAL A 46 14.18 -22.88 4.50
N ARG A 47 13.44 -23.74 5.24
CA ARG A 47 13.85 -24.17 6.58
C ARG A 47 14.88 -25.31 6.62
N ASP A 48 15.15 -25.99 5.50
CA ASP A 48 15.95 -27.22 5.51
C ASP A 48 17.38 -27.11 4.95
N ILE A 49 17.85 -25.91 4.58
CA ILE A 49 19.22 -25.72 4.05
C ILE A 49 20.19 -25.19 5.13
N SER A 50 19.97 -25.57 6.40
CA SER A 50 20.99 -25.34 7.43
C SER A 50 22.15 -26.33 7.23
N PRO A 51 23.38 -25.86 6.97
CA PRO A 51 24.55 -26.75 6.76
C PRO A 51 24.78 -27.70 7.94
N LYS A 52 24.31 -27.34 9.15
CA LYS A 52 24.49 -28.14 10.36
C LYS A 52 23.68 -29.43 10.39
N ARG A 53 22.56 -29.55 9.65
CA ARG A 53 21.73 -30.77 9.65
C ARG A 53 22.22 -31.84 8.69
N VAL A 54 22.85 -31.45 7.58
CA VAL A 54 23.45 -32.38 6.59
C VAL A 54 24.57 -33.22 7.22
N TYR A 55 25.32 -32.67 8.18
CA TYR A 55 26.36 -33.43 8.89
C TYR A 55 25.87 -34.22 10.11
N ALA A 56 24.65 -33.96 10.61
CA ALA A 56 24.12 -34.62 11.81
C ALA A 56 23.35 -35.91 11.51
N ALA A 57 22.79 -36.06 10.32
CA ALA A 57 22.02 -37.24 9.91
C ALA A 57 22.88 -38.45 9.49
N ASN A 58 24.21 -38.28 9.36
CA ASN A 58 25.14 -39.33 8.95
C ASN A 58 25.98 -39.88 10.12
N LYS A 59 25.33 -40.18 11.26
CA LYS A 59 26.00 -40.88 12.37
C LYS A 59 26.25 -42.37 12.12
N GLU A 60 25.66 -42.95 11.08
CA GLU A 60 25.82 -44.36 10.72
C GLU A 60 26.94 -44.60 9.69
N SER A 61 27.41 -43.57 9.01
CA SER A 61 28.60 -43.65 8.14
C SER A 61 29.88 -43.38 8.95
N HIS A 62 30.11 -44.14 10.02
CA HIS A 62 31.50 -44.42 10.39
C HIS A 62 32.06 -45.25 9.24
N ALA A 63 32.62 -44.56 8.23
CA ALA A 63 33.41 -45.17 7.19
C ALA A 63 34.53 -45.93 7.89
N THR A 64 34.31 -47.23 8.11
CA THR A 64 35.33 -48.11 8.62
C THR A 64 36.42 -48.10 7.57
N LEU A 65 37.55 -47.46 7.91
CA LEU A 65 38.68 -47.38 7.01
C LEU A 65 38.95 -48.80 6.47
N PRO A 66 39.09 -48.97 5.14
CA PRO A 66 39.34 -50.27 4.53
C PRO A 66 40.42 -51.02 5.31
N ALA A 67 40.28 -52.34 5.46
CA ALA A 67 41.17 -53.16 6.31
C ALA A 67 42.67 -52.93 6.05
N LEU A 68 43.03 -52.47 4.84
CA LEU A 68 44.35 -51.98 4.47
C LEU A 68 44.92 -50.90 5.40
N PHE A 69 44.13 -49.97 5.95
CA PHE A 69 44.63 -48.92 6.84
C PHE A 69 44.70 -49.31 8.32
N LYS A 70 44.17 -50.49 8.67
CA LYS A 70 44.19 -51.01 10.06
C LYS A 70 45.43 -51.84 10.35
N GLN A 71 46.21 -52.22 9.34
CA GLN A 71 47.43 -53.00 9.52
C GLN A 71 48.60 -52.10 9.97
N PRO A 72 49.30 -52.43 11.07
CA PRO A 72 50.54 -51.75 11.40
C PRO A 72 51.54 -51.99 10.27
N LYS A 73 52.07 -50.91 9.68
CA LYS A 73 52.96 -50.86 8.49
C LYS A 73 52.31 -50.82 7.10
N ALA A 74 50.99 -50.75 6.98
CA ALA A 74 50.35 -50.64 5.66
C ALA A 74 50.82 -49.42 4.83
N LEU A 75 51.14 -48.33 5.51
CA LEU A 75 51.66 -47.12 4.88
C LEU A 75 53.14 -47.25 4.46
N GLU A 76 53.88 -48.27 4.91
CA GLU A 76 55.26 -48.50 4.48
C GLU A 76 55.33 -49.07 3.06
N HIS A 77 54.33 -49.86 2.65
CA HIS A 77 54.23 -50.40 1.30
C HIS A 77 53.75 -49.39 0.25
N LEU A 78 53.14 -48.28 0.71
CA LEU A 78 52.73 -47.16 -0.15
C LEU A 78 53.78 -46.05 -0.23
N ARG A 79 54.88 -46.15 0.53
CA ARG A 79 56.01 -45.24 0.36
C ARG A 79 56.70 -45.60 -0.95
N PRO A 80 56.88 -44.63 -1.88
CA PRO A 80 57.68 -44.85 -3.08
C PRO A 80 59.04 -45.38 -2.63
N LEU A 81 59.43 -46.56 -3.14
CA LEU A 81 60.77 -47.10 -2.92
C LEU A 81 61.76 -46.00 -3.30
N LYS A 82 62.44 -45.43 -2.30
CA LYS A 82 63.52 -44.47 -2.55
C LYS A 82 64.49 -45.20 -3.48
N PRO A 83 64.79 -44.69 -4.67
CA PRO A 83 65.78 -45.31 -5.54
C PRO A 83 67.06 -45.41 -4.73
N ASN A 84 67.57 -46.63 -4.61
CA ASN A 84 68.75 -46.94 -3.84
C ASN A 84 69.96 -46.34 -4.56
N THR A 85 70.22 -45.05 -4.36
CA THR A 85 71.35 -44.34 -4.96
C THR A 85 72.60 -44.67 -4.18
N ARG A 86 73.25 -45.76 -4.55
CA ARG A 86 74.61 -46.05 -4.14
C ARG A 86 75.55 -45.55 -5.26
N GLY A 87 75.99 -44.30 -5.12
CA GLY A 87 77.14 -43.75 -5.83
C GLY A 87 76.83 -42.59 -6.80
N GLY A 88 77.47 -41.44 -6.57
CA GLY A 88 77.77 -40.45 -7.60
C GLY A 88 77.13 -39.07 -7.40
N ASP A 89 77.99 -38.07 -7.22
CA ASP A 89 77.76 -36.61 -7.21
C ASP A 89 76.78 -36.07 -8.28
N ASP A 90 76.14 -34.94 -7.96
CA ASP A 90 75.52 -33.96 -8.89
C ASP A 90 74.19 -34.30 -9.61
N GLY A 91 73.37 -35.19 -9.06
CA GLY A 91 72.10 -35.60 -9.69
C GLY A 91 70.79 -35.04 -9.10
N THR A 92 70.78 -34.48 -7.89
CA THR A 92 69.55 -34.43 -7.06
C THR A 92 68.56 -33.29 -7.35
N ASN A 93 68.86 -32.37 -8.27
CA ASN A 93 67.95 -31.26 -8.61
C ASN A 93 67.58 -31.15 -10.10
N ARG A 94 67.99 -32.11 -10.94
CA ARG A 94 67.58 -32.07 -12.36
C ARG A 94 66.15 -32.59 -12.50
N GLN A 95 65.23 -31.64 -12.53
CA GLN A 95 63.85 -31.87 -12.93
C GLN A 95 63.82 -32.71 -14.22
N PRO A 96 62.98 -33.75 -14.30
CA PRO A 96 62.93 -34.61 -15.47
C PRO A 96 62.61 -33.76 -16.71
N ARG A 97 63.34 -34.01 -17.82
CA ARG A 97 63.25 -33.22 -19.06
C ARG A 97 61.82 -33.01 -19.58
N LEU A 98 60.94 -33.99 -19.34
CA LEU A 98 59.53 -33.90 -19.67
C LEU A 98 58.82 -32.78 -18.89
N LEU A 99 59.00 -32.71 -17.57
CA LEU A 99 58.38 -31.68 -16.74
C LEU A 99 58.92 -30.30 -17.12
N GLN A 100 60.23 -30.18 -17.36
CA GLN A 100 60.82 -28.92 -17.81
C GLN A 100 60.21 -28.44 -19.15
N ARG A 101 59.95 -29.36 -20.08
CA ARG A 101 59.30 -29.05 -21.36
C ARG A 101 57.84 -28.63 -21.17
N LEU A 102 57.11 -29.29 -20.26
CA LEU A 102 55.71 -28.96 -19.98
C LEU A 102 55.55 -27.63 -19.25
N GLU A 103 56.45 -27.31 -18.32
CA GLU A 103 56.47 -26.00 -17.67
C GLU A 103 56.77 -24.89 -18.66
N HIS A 104 57.73 -25.11 -19.55
CA HIS A 104 58.02 -24.14 -20.60
C HIS A 104 56.81 -23.93 -21.53
N LEU A 105 56.16 -25.02 -21.97
CA LEU A 105 54.93 -24.97 -22.76
C LEU A 105 53.83 -24.21 -22.02
N LEU A 106 53.60 -24.50 -20.74
CA LEU A 106 52.56 -23.85 -19.95
C LEU A 106 52.84 -22.35 -19.80
N GLN A 107 54.09 -21.96 -19.52
CA GLN A 107 54.48 -20.55 -19.41
C GLN A 107 54.28 -19.81 -20.73
N GLU A 108 54.64 -20.42 -21.85
CA GLU A 108 54.41 -19.86 -23.18
C GLU A 108 52.92 -19.66 -23.44
N LYS A 109 52.10 -20.67 -23.14
CA LYS A 109 50.65 -20.62 -23.34
C LYS A 109 49.96 -19.63 -22.40
N LEU A 110 50.38 -19.52 -21.15
CA LEU A 110 49.88 -18.52 -20.22
C LEU A 110 50.26 -17.11 -20.65
N ARG A 111 51.47 -16.90 -21.16
CA ARG A 111 51.88 -15.60 -21.72
C ARG A 111 51.02 -15.22 -22.93
N MET A 112 50.74 -16.17 -23.82
CA MET A 112 49.81 -15.96 -24.93
C MET A 112 48.40 -15.65 -24.43
N ALA A 113 47.91 -16.39 -23.43
CA ALA A 113 46.60 -16.15 -22.82
C ALA A 113 46.51 -14.74 -22.23
N ASP A 114 47.54 -14.28 -21.53
CA ASP A 114 47.59 -12.94 -20.95
C ASP A 114 47.59 -11.88 -22.05
N THR A 115 48.35 -12.06 -23.15
CA THR A 115 48.32 -11.15 -24.30
C THR A 115 46.95 -11.08 -25.00
N LEU A 116 46.22 -12.19 -25.06
CA LEU A 116 44.89 -12.27 -25.65
C LEU A 116 43.78 -11.78 -24.71
N SER A 117 44.02 -11.76 -23.39
CA SER A 117 43.06 -11.27 -22.40
C SER A 117 42.98 -9.74 -22.32
N LEU A 118 44.08 -9.05 -22.66
CA LEU A 118 44.20 -7.59 -22.56
C LEU A 118 43.22 -6.77 -23.43
N PRO A 119 42.93 -7.13 -24.71
CA PRO A 119 42.05 -6.34 -25.56
C PRO A 119 40.55 -6.48 -25.22
N TYR A 120 40.14 -7.59 -24.60
CA TYR A 120 38.73 -7.90 -24.32
C TYR A 120 38.22 -7.37 -22.97
N ASN A 121 39.13 -6.88 -22.12
CA ASN A 121 38.83 -6.49 -20.73
C ASN A 121 38.26 -5.08 -20.55
N ALA A 122 38.25 -4.25 -21.60
CA ALA A 122 37.84 -2.84 -21.48
C ALA A 122 36.33 -2.61 -21.59
N SER A 123 35.55 -3.58 -22.09
CA SER A 123 34.15 -3.35 -22.49
C SER A 123 33.12 -4.33 -21.93
N ALA A 124 33.53 -5.39 -21.23
CA ALA A 124 32.61 -6.40 -20.71
C ALA A 124 32.36 -6.21 -19.21
N SER A 125 31.10 -6.34 -18.78
CA SER A 125 30.67 -6.24 -17.37
C SER A 125 31.21 -7.36 -16.47
N ASN A 126 31.92 -8.34 -17.04
CA ASN A 126 32.61 -9.38 -16.27
C ASN A 126 33.98 -9.74 -16.88
N PRO A 127 34.97 -8.84 -16.74
CA PRO A 127 36.31 -8.99 -17.34
C PRO A 127 37.02 -10.28 -16.90
N GLN A 128 36.67 -10.78 -15.71
CA GLN A 128 37.36 -11.88 -15.07
C GLN A 128 37.04 -13.25 -15.70
N ALA A 129 35.83 -13.43 -16.27
CA ALA A 129 35.38 -14.70 -16.84
C ALA A 129 36.04 -15.02 -18.19
N GLY A 130 36.25 -14.00 -19.04
CA GLY A 130 36.93 -14.19 -20.32
C GLY A 130 38.41 -14.55 -20.15
N ALA A 131 39.11 -13.83 -19.27
CA ALA A 131 40.51 -14.07 -18.97
C ALA A 131 40.74 -15.44 -18.28
N SER A 132 39.83 -15.87 -17.40
CA SER A 132 39.93 -17.20 -16.77
C SER A 132 39.76 -18.34 -17.77
N ASN A 133 38.89 -18.19 -18.77
CA ASN A 133 38.65 -19.24 -19.78
C ASN A 133 39.85 -19.47 -20.69
N ILE A 134 40.53 -18.39 -21.13
CA ILE A 134 41.72 -18.50 -21.98
C ILE A 134 42.89 -19.13 -21.19
N ARG A 135 43.03 -18.80 -19.90
CA ARG A 135 44.00 -19.45 -19.02
C ARG A 135 43.70 -20.92 -18.79
N LEU A 136 42.43 -21.29 -18.60
CA LEU A 136 42.01 -22.69 -18.47
C LEU A 136 42.37 -23.51 -19.72
N ASP A 137 42.23 -22.92 -20.91
CA ASP A 137 42.63 -23.60 -22.15
C ASP A 137 44.15 -23.81 -22.24
N ALA A 138 44.97 -22.87 -21.76
CA ALA A 138 46.42 -23.06 -21.63
C ALA A 138 46.78 -24.25 -20.73
N TYR A 139 46.09 -24.39 -19.58
CA TYR A 139 46.25 -25.56 -18.70
C TYR A 139 45.77 -26.85 -19.37
N ARG A 140 44.68 -26.81 -20.13
CA ARG A 140 44.14 -27.96 -20.87
C ARG A 140 45.12 -28.47 -21.93
N GLN A 141 45.74 -27.56 -22.68
CA GLN A 141 46.76 -27.88 -23.69
C GLN A 141 48.03 -28.47 -23.05
N ALA A 142 48.49 -27.93 -21.91
CA ALA A 142 49.62 -28.47 -21.18
C ALA A 142 49.32 -29.88 -20.60
N PHE A 143 48.11 -30.06 -20.06
CA PHE A 143 47.66 -31.37 -19.55
C PHE A 143 47.53 -32.40 -20.67
N GLU A 144 47.09 -31.99 -21.86
CA GLU A 144 47.04 -32.86 -23.03
C GLU A 144 48.44 -33.29 -23.48
N ALA A 145 49.40 -32.36 -23.55
CA ALA A 145 50.79 -32.70 -23.85
C ALA A 145 51.40 -33.64 -22.78
N PHE A 146 51.02 -33.46 -21.51
CA PHE A 146 51.38 -34.37 -20.43
C PHE A 146 50.82 -35.78 -20.69
N ILE A 147 49.51 -35.92 -20.95
CA ILE A 147 48.88 -37.22 -21.21
C ILE A 147 49.53 -37.94 -22.40
N HIS A 148 49.84 -37.22 -23.47
CA HIS A 148 50.48 -37.79 -24.66
C HIS A 148 51.88 -38.36 -24.39
N SER A 149 52.58 -37.87 -23.38
CA SER A 149 53.91 -38.35 -23.00
C SER A 149 53.90 -39.64 -22.16
N PHE A 150 52.76 -40.01 -21.56
CA PHE A 150 52.60 -41.28 -20.84
C PHE A 150 51.96 -42.31 -21.77
N THR A 151 52.67 -43.39 -22.07
CA THR A 151 52.13 -44.50 -22.86
C THR A 151 51.36 -45.49 -21.99
N THR A 152 51.88 -45.83 -20.81
CA THR A 152 51.33 -46.86 -19.91
C THR A 152 50.00 -46.46 -19.27
N TYR A 153 49.89 -45.21 -18.78
CA TYR A 153 48.71 -44.72 -18.06
C TYR A 153 47.75 -43.90 -18.93
N ARG A 154 48.03 -43.79 -20.24
CA ARG A 154 47.26 -42.96 -21.18
C ARG A 154 45.75 -43.21 -21.13
N PRO A 155 45.26 -44.47 -21.17
CA PRO A 155 43.82 -44.73 -21.23
C PRO A 155 43.09 -44.26 -19.96
N LEU A 156 43.73 -44.41 -18.79
CA LEU A 156 43.18 -43.94 -17.52
C LEU A 156 43.13 -42.41 -17.48
N LEU A 157 44.22 -41.76 -17.85
CA LEU A 157 44.30 -40.29 -17.85
C LEU A 157 43.32 -39.66 -18.85
N LEU A 158 43.12 -40.27 -20.01
CA LEU A 158 42.11 -39.83 -20.99
C LEU A 158 40.69 -39.94 -20.43
N ARG A 159 40.37 -41.02 -19.70
CA ARG A 159 39.05 -41.18 -19.07
C ARG A 159 38.83 -40.15 -17.95
N ILE A 160 39.87 -39.81 -17.19
CA ILE A 160 39.81 -38.74 -16.19
C ILE A 160 39.62 -37.39 -16.89
N LYS A 161 40.41 -37.09 -17.93
CA LYS A 161 40.29 -35.86 -18.73
C LYS A 161 38.87 -35.70 -19.28
N SER A 162 38.29 -36.75 -19.87
CA SER A 162 36.94 -36.68 -20.43
C SER A 162 35.87 -36.33 -19.40
N GLN A 163 36.02 -36.80 -18.16
CA GLN A 163 35.08 -36.46 -17.08
C GLN A 163 35.25 -35.01 -16.61
N TYR A 164 36.48 -34.51 -16.54
CA TYR A 164 36.74 -33.10 -16.24
C TYR A 164 36.29 -32.16 -17.36
N ASP A 165 36.54 -32.53 -18.63
CA ASP A 165 36.10 -31.76 -19.79
C ASP A 165 34.57 -31.66 -19.81
N ALA A 166 33.85 -32.77 -19.59
CA ALA A 166 32.39 -32.76 -19.49
C ALA A 166 31.89 -31.86 -18.34
N ALA A 167 32.49 -31.97 -17.14
CA ALA A 167 32.10 -31.13 -16.01
C ALA A 167 32.41 -29.63 -16.23
N LEU A 168 33.47 -29.32 -17.00
CA LEU A 168 33.79 -27.94 -17.39
C LEU A 168 32.78 -27.39 -18.41
N ASP A 169 32.37 -28.21 -19.38
CA ASP A 169 31.34 -27.83 -20.37
C ASP A 169 30.00 -27.56 -19.67
N ASP A 170 29.57 -28.45 -18.77
CA ASP A 170 28.35 -28.27 -17.96
C ASP A 170 28.42 -26.99 -17.11
N ALA A 171 29.58 -26.69 -16.53
CA ALA A 171 29.78 -25.47 -15.74
C ALA A 171 29.74 -24.20 -16.59
N LEU A 172 30.26 -24.26 -17.82
CA LEU A 172 30.20 -23.14 -18.77
C LEU A 172 28.77 -22.90 -19.25
N GLU A 173 28.01 -23.95 -19.55
CA GLU A 173 26.59 -23.86 -19.90
C GLU A 173 25.79 -23.22 -18.76
N SER A 174 25.96 -23.72 -17.53
CA SER A 174 25.29 -23.15 -16.35
C SER A 174 25.65 -21.68 -16.10
N ALA A 175 26.92 -21.29 -16.35
CA ALA A 175 27.33 -19.91 -16.23
C ALA A 175 26.66 -19.01 -17.28
N GLN A 176 26.50 -19.49 -18.52
CA GLN A 176 25.80 -18.77 -19.59
C GLN A 176 24.31 -18.64 -19.29
N GLU A 177 23.67 -19.71 -18.83
CA GLU A 177 22.28 -19.68 -18.37
C GLU A 177 22.09 -18.67 -17.23
N ASN A 178 23.03 -18.62 -16.27
CA ASN A 178 22.97 -17.67 -15.17
C ASN A 178 23.03 -16.21 -15.67
N ILE A 179 23.90 -15.92 -16.64
CA ILE A 179 24.00 -14.59 -17.26
C ILE A 179 22.69 -14.26 -17.99
N HIS A 180 22.14 -15.21 -18.74
CA HIS A 180 20.87 -15.03 -19.45
C HIS A 180 19.72 -14.76 -18.48
N MET A 181 19.55 -15.58 -17.44
CA MET A 181 18.53 -15.38 -16.41
C MET A 181 18.67 -14.04 -15.69
N ARG A 182 19.89 -13.59 -15.40
CA ARG A 182 20.12 -12.24 -14.83
C ARG A 182 19.66 -11.15 -15.79
N ALA A 183 19.94 -11.29 -17.08
CA ALA A 183 19.48 -10.32 -18.08
C ALA A 183 17.94 -10.30 -18.14
N GLU A 184 17.28 -11.45 -18.17
CA GLU A 184 15.81 -11.52 -18.14
C GLU A 184 15.23 -10.90 -16.86
N LEU A 185 15.84 -11.19 -15.70
CA LEU A 185 15.41 -10.66 -14.41
C LEU A 185 15.48 -9.12 -14.41
N THR A 186 16.56 -8.53 -14.92
CA THR A 186 16.67 -7.07 -15.03
C THR A 186 15.59 -6.46 -15.94
N VAL A 187 15.25 -7.11 -17.06
CA VAL A 187 14.16 -6.66 -17.95
C VAL A 187 12.81 -6.73 -17.25
N VAL A 188 12.54 -7.81 -16.51
CA VAL A 188 11.29 -7.98 -15.74
C VAL A 188 11.20 -6.93 -14.63
N GLU A 189 12.29 -6.66 -13.91
CA GLU A 189 12.35 -5.61 -12.90
C GLU A 189 12.06 -4.23 -13.49
N GLN A 190 12.66 -3.89 -14.64
CA GLN A 190 12.39 -2.63 -15.33
C GLN A 190 10.92 -2.51 -15.73
N ARG A 191 10.32 -3.57 -16.27
CA ARG A 191 8.88 -3.59 -16.61
C ARG A 191 8.00 -3.41 -15.38
N ARG A 192 8.35 -4.07 -14.27
CA ARG A 192 7.63 -3.93 -12.99
C ARG A 192 7.72 -2.50 -12.47
N LEU A 193 8.91 -1.90 -12.45
CA LEU A 193 9.11 -0.53 -11.99
C LEU A 193 8.29 0.45 -12.84
N LYS A 194 8.29 0.28 -14.16
CA LYS A 194 7.48 1.09 -15.07
C LYS A 194 5.98 0.95 -14.79
N SER A 195 5.48 -0.27 -14.62
CA SER A 195 4.06 -0.51 -14.30
C SER A 195 3.66 0.10 -12.94
N VAL A 196 4.52 0.04 -11.93
CA VAL A 196 4.27 0.68 -10.63
C VAL A 196 4.21 2.19 -10.76
N GLU A 197 5.10 2.79 -11.56
CA GLU A 197 5.10 4.23 -11.79
C GLU A 197 3.84 4.68 -12.55
N GLU A 198 3.45 3.96 -13.61
CA GLU A 198 2.21 4.21 -14.33
C GLU A 198 0.98 4.13 -13.41
N ALA A 199 0.92 3.11 -12.54
CA ALA A 199 -0.15 2.98 -11.56
C ALA A 199 -0.18 4.17 -10.59
N ARG A 200 0.98 4.64 -10.10
CA ARG A 200 1.07 5.81 -9.23
C ARG A 200 0.58 7.08 -9.92
N VAL A 201 1.01 7.31 -11.15
CA VAL A 201 0.57 8.47 -11.94
C VAL A 201 -0.95 8.44 -12.14
N ASN A 202 -1.51 7.29 -12.51
CA ASN A 202 -2.95 7.14 -12.69
C ASN A 202 -3.73 7.37 -11.40
N THR A 203 -3.33 6.76 -10.29
CA THR A 203 -4.00 6.96 -8.99
C THR A 203 -3.93 8.41 -8.50
N ASN A 204 -2.82 9.11 -8.74
CA ASN A 204 -2.69 10.52 -8.41
C ASN A 204 -3.58 11.40 -9.31
N ALA A 205 -3.72 11.06 -10.59
CA ALA A 205 -4.62 11.76 -11.51
C ALA A 205 -6.08 11.60 -11.05
N GLU A 206 -6.53 10.36 -10.80
CA GLU A 206 -7.87 10.05 -10.29
C GLU A 206 -8.16 10.75 -8.96
N LEU A 207 -7.21 10.73 -8.03
CA LEU A 207 -7.36 11.41 -6.74
C LEU A 207 -7.43 12.94 -6.89
N SER A 208 -6.70 13.51 -7.85
CA SER A 208 -6.77 14.94 -8.14
C SER A 208 -8.11 15.35 -8.76
N GLU A 209 -8.69 14.50 -9.61
CA GLU A 209 -10.00 14.70 -10.22
C GLU A 209 -11.10 14.60 -9.16
N ALA A 210 -11.08 13.53 -8.35
CA ALA A 210 -12.03 13.36 -7.25
C ALA A 210 -11.99 14.52 -6.23
N ARG A 211 -10.81 15.07 -5.95
CA ARG A 211 -10.68 16.27 -5.09
C ARG A 211 -11.36 17.48 -5.71
N ARG A 212 -11.13 17.75 -7.00
CA ARG A 212 -11.78 18.87 -7.70
C ARG A 212 -13.30 18.72 -7.72
N ASP A 213 -13.80 17.52 -7.96
CA ASP A 213 -15.25 17.25 -7.95
C ASP A 213 -15.86 17.50 -6.57
N LEU A 214 -15.17 17.09 -5.50
CA LEU A 214 -15.62 17.32 -4.13
C LEU A 214 -15.59 18.80 -3.76
N GLU A 215 -14.53 19.52 -4.15
CA GLU A 215 -14.42 20.97 -3.97
C GLU A 215 -15.56 21.70 -4.70
N GLN A 216 -15.86 21.31 -5.93
CA GLN A 216 -16.97 21.89 -6.69
C GLN A 216 -18.33 21.64 -6.00
N ARG A 217 -18.59 20.40 -5.57
CA ARG A 217 -19.84 20.08 -4.85
C ARG A 217 -19.98 20.83 -3.53
N LEU A 218 -18.86 21.07 -2.85
CA LEU A 218 -18.83 21.85 -1.62
C LEU A 218 -19.21 23.31 -1.92
N LEU A 219 -18.62 23.92 -2.94
CA LEU A 219 -18.98 25.28 -3.38
C LEU A 219 -20.46 25.38 -3.78
N GLU A 220 -20.96 24.44 -4.57
CA GLU A 220 -22.37 24.39 -4.95
C GLU A 220 -23.31 24.20 -3.75
N ALA A 221 -22.86 23.51 -2.70
CA ALA A 221 -23.63 23.36 -1.46
C ALA A 221 -23.61 24.64 -0.62
N GLU A 222 -22.46 25.31 -0.53
CA GLU A 222 -22.32 26.60 0.15
C GLU A 222 -23.17 27.69 -0.50
N GLU A 223 -23.16 27.77 -1.84
CA GLU A 223 -24.00 28.71 -2.59
C GLU A 223 -25.50 28.45 -2.35
N ARG A 224 -25.91 27.18 -2.33
CA ARG A 224 -27.30 26.81 -2.02
C ARG A 224 -27.68 27.15 -0.58
N ALA A 225 -26.76 26.96 0.38
CA ALA A 225 -26.98 27.32 1.78
C ALA A 225 -27.12 28.84 1.93
N ALA A 226 -26.22 29.63 1.33
CA ALA A 226 -26.29 31.08 1.34
C ALA A 226 -27.61 31.60 0.73
N ALA A 227 -28.02 31.06 -0.42
CA ALA A 227 -29.30 31.42 -1.04
C ALA A 227 -30.52 31.05 -0.17
N ALA A 228 -30.44 29.96 0.60
CA ALA A 228 -31.49 29.60 1.54
C ALA A 228 -31.53 30.53 2.76
N GLU A 229 -30.37 30.94 3.28
CA GLU A 229 -30.26 31.93 4.37
C GLU A 229 -30.83 33.29 3.96
N ASP A 230 -30.54 33.74 2.73
CA ASP A 230 -31.10 34.98 2.20
C ASP A 230 -32.63 34.92 2.10
N ARG A 231 -33.19 33.80 1.61
CA ARG A 231 -34.66 33.60 1.57
C ARG A 231 -35.29 33.60 2.96
N ILE A 232 -34.62 33.00 3.95
CA ILE A 232 -35.11 33.03 5.34
C ILE A 232 -35.10 34.46 5.85
N ARG A 233 -34.03 35.22 5.59
CA ARG A 233 -33.91 36.63 6.00
C ARG A 233 -35.02 37.50 5.38
N ASP A 234 -35.31 37.30 4.10
CA ASP A 234 -36.37 38.01 3.39
C ASP A 234 -37.75 37.64 3.97
N ALA A 235 -38.02 36.35 4.18
CA ALA A 235 -39.26 35.88 4.80
C ALA A 235 -39.43 36.39 6.25
N GLU A 236 -38.36 36.49 7.03
CA GLU A 236 -38.36 37.09 8.36
C GLU A 236 -38.61 38.60 8.33
N ALA A 237 -38.18 39.30 7.29
CA ALA A 237 -38.50 40.72 7.08
C ALA A 237 -39.99 40.89 6.75
N GLU A 238 -40.51 40.14 5.80
CA GLU A 238 -41.94 40.15 5.43
C GLU A 238 -42.83 39.79 6.63
N ALA A 239 -42.47 38.76 7.41
CA ALA A 239 -43.22 38.38 8.60
C ALA A 239 -43.21 39.47 9.69
N ARG A 240 -42.13 40.26 9.80
CA ARG A 240 -42.08 41.40 10.72
C ARG A 240 -42.96 42.55 10.23
N GLU A 241 -42.95 42.84 8.94
CA GLU A 241 -43.82 43.86 8.34
C GLU A 241 -45.30 43.50 8.52
N ALA A 242 -45.68 42.26 8.22
CA ALA A 242 -47.05 41.76 8.40
C ALA A 242 -47.51 41.85 9.87
N ARG A 243 -46.64 41.51 10.83
CA ARG A 243 -46.95 41.68 12.27
C ARG A 243 -47.13 43.15 12.65
N ALA A 244 -46.31 44.04 12.13
CA ALA A 244 -46.45 45.47 12.39
C ALA A 244 -47.76 46.04 11.78
N GLU A 245 -48.19 45.54 10.62
CA GLU A 245 -49.48 45.89 10.03
C GLU A 245 -50.66 45.35 10.84
N GLU A 246 -50.58 44.10 11.32
CA GLU A 246 -51.58 43.51 12.21
C GLU A 246 -51.72 44.32 13.51
N GLU A 247 -50.60 44.70 14.13
CA GLU A 247 -50.59 45.56 15.33
C GLU A 247 -51.25 46.92 15.08
N ARG A 248 -51.00 47.57 13.94
CA ARG A 248 -51.67 48.83 13.57
C ARG A 248 -53.16 48.64 13.35
N ALA A 249 -53.56 47.59 12.63
CA ALA A 249 -54.97 47.29 12.39
C ALA A 249 -55.73 46.99 13.70
N LEU A 250 -55.07 46.32 14.65
CA LEU A 250 -55.63 46.09 15.99
C LEU A 250 -55.81 47.40 16.76
N GLN A 251 -54.83 48.31 16.73
CA GLN A 251 -54.94 49.63 17.34
C GLN A 251 -56.10 50.44 16.74
N GLU A 252 -56.20 50.50 15.40
CA GLU A 252 -57.31 51.18 14.72
C GLU A 252 -58.67 50.57 15.09
N TYR A 253 -58.75 49.24 15.17
CA TYR A 253 -59.97 48.55 15.59
C TYR A 253 -60.35 48.89 17.04
N GLU A 254 -59.37 48.94 17.96
CA GLU A 254 -59.59 49.34 19.35
C GLU A 254 -60.09 50.78 19.43
N GLU A 255 -59.46 51.72 18.72
CA GLU A 255 -59.89 53.12 18.65
C GLU A 255 -61.32 53.26 18.10
N LEU A 256 -61.64 52.57 17.01
CA LEU A 256 -62.98 52.56 16.43
C LEU A 256 -64.00 51.93 17.37
N SER A 257 -63.65 50.85 18.07
CA SER A 257 -64.49 50.19 19.07
C SER A 257 -64.80 51.14 20.24
N GLU A 258 -63.80 51.86 20.73
CA GLU A 258 -63.99 52.90 21.75
C GLU A 258 -64.89 54.03 21.27
N ARG A 259 -64.68 54.51 20.03
CA ARG A 259 -65.51 55.55 19.42
C ARG A 259 -66.95 55.10 19.25
N ILE A 260 -67.19 53.86 18.84
CA ILE A 260 -68.53 53.26 18.76
C ILE A 260 -69.16 53.19 20.16
N LYS A 261 -68.41 52.76 21.19
CA LYS A 261 -68.90 52.74 22.58
C LYS A 261 -69.25 54.14 23.09
N GLN A 262 -68.45 55.15 22.74
CA GLN A 262 -68.74 56.56 23.05
C GLN A 262 -70.02 57.03 22.35
N LEU A 263 -70.12 56.85 21.03
CA LEU A 263 -71.31 57.21 20.27
C LEU A 263 -72.57 56.50 20.78
N ARG A 264 -72.48 55.21 21.16
CA ARG A 264 -73.59 54.49 21.79
C ARG A 264 -74.02 55.12 23.11
N ARG A 265 -73.06 55.52 23.97
CA ARG A 265 -73.35 56.25 25.21
C ARG A 265 -74.02 57.60 24.92
N ASP A 266 -73.51 58.34 23.93
CA ASP A 266 -74.06 59.63 23.52
C ASP A 266 -75.47 59.50 22.96
N ILE A 267 -75.75 58.50 22.13
CA ILE A 267 -77.10 58.23 21.58
C ILE A 267 -78.06 57.87 22.71
N VAL A 268 -77.68 56.95 23.60
CA VAL A 268 -78.53 56.58 24.74
C VAL A 268 -78.78 57.81 25.62
N GLY A 269 -77.75 58.57 25.99
CA GLY A 269 -77.88 59.78 26.81
C GLY A 269 -78.67 60.91 26.14
N ASN A 270 -78.55 61.07 24.82
CA ASN A 270 -79.26 62.11 24.07
C ASN A 270 -80.68 61.70 23.63
N SER A 271 -80.99 60.40 23.60
CA SER A 271 -82.31 59.90 23.25
C SER A 271 -83.36 60.33 24.28
N THR A 272 -84.58 60.59 23.81
CA THR A 272 -85.73 60.97 24.65
C THR A 272 -86.05 59.92 25.72
N TRP A 273 -85.74 58.65 25.45
CA TRP A 273 -85.86 57.54 26.39
C TRP A 273 -84.77 57.55 27.47
N GLY A 274 -83.51 57.80 27.11
CA GLY A 274 -82.42 57.90 28.09
C GLY A 274 -82.50 59.15 28.96
N LYS A 275 -82.96 60.28 28.42
CA LYS A 275 -83.24 61.50 29.21
C LYS A 275 -84.36 61.27 30.22
N ALA A 276 -85.47 60.64 29.80
CA ALA A 276 -86.58 60.31 30.68
C ALA A 276 -86.19 59.28 31.77
N LEU A 277 -85.27 58.36 31.47
CA LEU A 277 -84.75 57.40 32.45
C LEU A 277 -83.81 58.07 33.45
N ALA A 278 -82.87 58.89 32.98
CA ALA A 278 -81.94 59.66 33.82
C ALA A 278 -82.69 60.66 34.72
N GLU A 279 -83.77 61.27 34.23
CA GLU A 279 -84.64 62.16 35.02
C GLU A 279 -85.40 61.39 36.11
N LYS A 280 -85.85 60.15 35.83
CA LYS A 280 -86.44 59.25 36.83
C LYS A 280 -85.42 58.78 37.87
N GLU A 281 -84.20 58.42 37.45
CA GLU A 281 -83.12 58.01 38.35
C GLU A 281 -82.64 59.17 39.23
N ALA A 282 -82.48 60.37 38.67
CA ALA A 282 -82.17 61.59 39.41
C ALA A 282 -83.29 61.95 40.40
N ALA A 283 -84.55 61.81 40.01
CA ALA A 283 -85.69 62.01 40.92
C ALA A 283 -85.72 60.96 42.06
N HIS A 284 -85.31 59.71 41.79
CA HIS A 284 -85.20 58.66 42.80
C HIS A 284 -84.00 58.91 43.74
N ALA A 285 -82.85 59.30 43.21
CA ALA A 285 -81.66 59.65 43.98
C ALA A 285 -81.91 60.88 44.87
N ALA A 286 -82.58 61.92 44.38
CA ALA A 286 -82.95 63.08 45.17
C ALA A 286 -83.95 62.74 46.30
N LYS A 287 -84.87 61.79 46.05
CA LYS A 287 -85.74 61.23 47.10
C LYS A 287 -84.95 60.47 48.18
N MET A 288 -83.92 59.70 47.80
CA MET A 288 -83.06 58.99 48.75
C MET A 288 -82.17 59.94 49.54
N ALA A 289 -81.57 60.95 48.89
CA ALA A 289 -80.76 61.97 49.56
C ALA A 289 -81.60 62.82 50.53
N LYS A 290 -82.85 63.13 50.18
CA LYS A 290 -83.79 63.80 51.09
C LYS A 290 -84.15 62.93 52.30
N LYS A 291 -84.37 61.63 52.11
CA LYS A 291 -84.57 60.68 53.23
C LYS A 291 -83.37 60.62 54.17
N LEU A 292 -82.15 60.61 53.64
CA LEU A 292 -80.92 60.60 54.45
C LEU A 292 -80.71 61.94 55.19
N ALA A 293 -81.00 63.07 54.55
CA ALA A 293 -80.94 64.38 55.21
C ALA A 293 -82.01 64.54 56.31
N ASP A 294 -83.20 63.95 56.11
CA ASP A 294 -84.26 63.91 57.12
C ASP A 294 -83.93 62.92 58.27
N GLU A 295 -83.05 61.94 58.06
CA GLU A 295 -82.53 61.03 59.11
C GLU A 295 -81.33 61.63 59.89
N GLU A 296 -80.52 62.51 59.31
CA GLU A 296 -79.41 63.19 60.02
C GLU A 296 -79.86 64.40 60.85
N ALA A 297 -81.09 64.90 60.63
CA ALA A 297 -81.66 66.05 61.34
C ALA A 297 -82.59 65.70 62.52
N GLY A 298 -82.74 64.41 62.85
CA GLY A 298 -83.54 63.89 63.98
C GLY A 298 -82.68 63.15 65.00
#